data_AF-A0A520G1K7-F1
#
_entry.id   AF-A0A520G1K7-F1
#
_cell.length_a   1.000
_cell.length_b   1.000
_cell.length_c   1.000
_cell.angle_alpha   90.00
_cell.angle_beta   90.00
_cell.angle_gamma   90.00
#
_symmetry.space_group_name_H-M   'P 1'
#
loop_
_entity.id
_entity.type
_entity.pdbx_description
1 polymer ?
#
loop_
_entity_poly.entity_id
_entity_poly.type
_entity_poly.pdbx_seq_one_letter_code
_entity_poly.pdbx_strand_id
1 'polypeptide(L)'
;QQLALLSAAPTVPASTSLPVPPVEQSTPMATAAATASNPQPAVEPAADEPVTPPKYDVKKAFGAIARIHTQSKEPTERQKARLAAFMRRYVERTRKSKEFTERNRPHMADPRVVNGFRPATKEITYQIVIERSKGSRLWDLDGNEYVDTLNGFGMNLFGWQPDFINEALRKQIDLGFEIGPQHPLAAEVTRLLCELTGFDRAGLCNTGSEAVMAAIRIARTVTGRSTVVLFTGSYHGTFDEVLVRAGRNAKGMSAAPGVLQGMFGDVRVLDYGTPEALEFIRANADDLAAVLVEPVQSRRPDFQPREFLREVRAITEKSETCLIFDEVITGFRCDLGGAQAVFGIRADLATYGKVLGGGLPVGVIAGKRAYMDALDGGPWQYGDDSVPTVGVTYFAGTFVRHPLALAASKAALEHLKQDDNKLQRQLNLHTAAMADELTAFCREVGAPIEIRHFSSLWRVSWLEDHPLQDLLFAMMRSRGVHILDNFPCFMTTAHSQEDIATIKSAFK
;
A
#
# COMPACT_ATOMS: atom_id res chain seq x y z
N GLN A 1 -45.87 35.91 -0.39
CA GLN A 1 -46.43 34.92 0.56
C GLN A 1 -45.52 33.70 0.50
N GLN A 2 -45.15 33.14 1.67
CA GLN A 2 -44.01 32.22 1.90
C GLN A 2 -42.60 32.84 1.88
N LEU A 3 -42.39 33.84 2.74
CA LEU A 3 -41.08 34.20 3.31
C LEU A 3 -41.22 34.91 4.68
N ALA A 4 -42.32 34.65 5.40
CA ALA A 4 -42.71 35.34 6.63
C ALA A 4 -43.11 34.36 7.76
N LEU A 5 -42.33 33.29 7.96
CA LEU A 5 -42.59 32.27 9.01
C LEU A 5 -41.33 31.83 9.77
N LEU A 6 -40.30 32.68 9.84
CA LEU A 6 -39.09 32.44 10.67
C LEU A 6 -38.81 33.54 11.71
N SER A 7 -39.81 34.34 12.06
CA SER A 7 -39.68 35.38 13.10
C SER A 7 -40.82 35.28 14.12
N ALA A 8 -40.71 34.32 15.04
CA ALA A 8 -41.47 34.34 16.29
C ALA A 8 -40.68 33.58 17.37
N ALA A 9 -39.92 34.34 18.17
CA ALA A 9 -39.28 33.87 19.39
C ALA A 9 -40.25 34.04 20.58
N PRO A 10 -40.25 33.15 21.58
CA PRO A 10 -40.77 33.46 22.90
C PRO A 10 -39.65 33.97 23.82
N THR A 11 -39.96 35.04 24.55
CA THR A 11 -39.15 35.72 25.55
C THR A 11 -39.02 34.93 26.86
N VAL A 12 -37.80 34.81 27.39
CA VAL A 12 -37.48 34.33 28.76
C VAL A 12 -36.73 35.45 29.50
N PRO A 13 -37.02 35.74 30.79
CA PRO A 13 -36.51 36.92 31.47
C PRO A 13 -35.07 36.78 31.97
N ALA A 14 -34.43 37.94 32.12
CA ALA A 14 -33.03 38.14 32.43
C ALA A 14 -32.60 37.64 33.81
N SER A 15 -31.38 37.06 33.89
CA SER A 15 -30.64 36.85 35.12
C SER A 15 -29.21 37.39 34.99
N THR A 16 -28.83 38.14 36.02
CA THR A 16 -27.65 38.99 36.21
C THR A 16 -26.31 38.26 36.23
N SER A 17 -25.29 38.89 35.63
CA SER A 17 -23.88 38.55 35.69
C SER A 17 -23.27 38.82 37.07
N LEU A 18 -22.52 37.86 37.61
CA LEU A 18 -21.62 38.04 38.77
C LEU A 18 -20.15 37.92 38.34
N PRO A 19 -19.21 38.63 39.02
CA PRO A 19 -17.81 38.73 38.61
C PRO A 19 -16.91 37.61 39.17
N VAL A 20 -15.88 37.27 38.41
CA VAL A 20 -14.79 36.34 38.78
C VAL A 20 -13.73 37.10 39.59
N PRO A 21 -13.28 36.61 40.76
CA PRO A 21 -12.16 37.19 41.50
C PRO A 21 -10.79 36.63 41.06
N PRO A 22 -9.69 37.39 41.23
CA PRO A 22 -8.35 37.02 40.78
C PRO A 22 -7.64 36.06 41.76
N VAL A 23 -6.77 35.20 41.23
CA VAL A 23 -5.90 34.31 42.02
C VAL A 23 -4.50 34.95 42.14
N GLU A 24 -4.08 35.19 43.38
CA GLU A 24 -2.79 35.74 43.78
C GLU A 24 -1.63 34.75 43.59
N GLN A 25 -0.46 35.33 43.26
CA GLN A 25 0.84 34.69 43.27
C GLN A 25 1.39 34.61 44.70
N SER A 26 1.96 33.46 45.09
CA SER A 26 2.82 33.37 46.26
C SER A 26 3.98 32.40 46.04
N THR A 27 5.20 32.95 45.96
CA THR A 27 6.46 32.28 46.30
C THR A 27 6.51 31.91 47.79
N PRO A 28 7.31 30.90 48.17
CA PRO A 28 8.36 31.21 49.14
C PRO A 28 9.73 30.56 48.87
N MET A 29 10.72 31.18 49.51
CA MET A 29 12.15 30.90 49.54
C MET A 29 12.54 29.90 50.66
N ALA A 30 13.77 29.38 50.57
CA ALA A 30 14.48 28.36 51.38
C ALA A 30 14.52 28.58 52.93
N THR A 31 14.75 27.57 53.80
CA THR A 31 16.05 26.89 54.05
C THR A 31 16.00 25.77 55.14
N ALA A 32 16.93 24.80 55.01
CA ALA A 32 17.73 24.02 55.99
C ALA A 32 17.12 23.02 57.02
N ALA A 33 17.52 21.74 56.95
CA ALA A 33 18.58 21.12 57.79
C ALA A 33 18.75 19.61 57.49
N ALA A 34 19.97 19.11 57.68
CA ALA A 34 20.52 17.86 57.16
C ALA A 34 20.44 16.66 58.14
N THR A 35 20.41 15.44 57.58
CA THR A 35 21.09 14.26 58.13
C THR A 35 21.73 13.45 57.01
N ALA A 36 22.98 13.07 57.22
CA ALA A 36 23.88 12.46 56.24
C ALA A 36 23.88 10.92 56.32
N SER A 37 23.93 10.24 55.18
CA SER A 37 24.53 8.91 55.04
C SER A 37 25.12 8.74 53.64
N ASN A 38 26.33 8.18 53.61
CA ASN A 38 27.33 8.14 52.53
C ASN A 38 26.92 7.41 51.21
N PRO A 39 27.69 7.59 50.11
CA PRO A 39 27.22 7.55 48.73
C PRO A 39 27.31 6.18 48.04
N GLN A 40 26.34 5.89 47.16
CA GLN A 40 26.46 4.89 46.10
C GLN A 40 26.73 5.60 44.75
N PRO A 41 27.45 4.97 43.80
CA PRO A 41 27.89 5.65 42.58
C PRO A 41 26.72 6.08 41.71
N ALA A 42 26.76 7.32 41.24
CA ALA A 42 25.81 7.88 40.30
C ALA A 42 25.78 7.04 39.00
N VAL A 43 24.59 6.55 38.64
CA VAL A 43 24.31 6.12 37.28
C VAL A 43 24.20 7.41 36.46
N GLU A 44 25.15 7.62 35.55
CA GLU A 44 25.07 8.70 34.57
C GLU A 44 23.72 8.63 33.81
N PRO A 45 22.97 9.73 33.69
CA PRO A 45 21.87 9.77 32.74
C PRO A 45 22.47 9.58 31.35
N ALA A 46 22.01 8.56 30.64
CA ALA A 46 22.33 8.39 29.22
C ALA A 46 22.01 9.71 28.51
N ALA A 47 23.04 10.35 27.98
CA ALA A 47 22.91 11.62 27.28
C ALA A 47 21.90 11.45 26.12
N ASP A 48 20.86 12.29 26.12
CA ASP A 48 20.04 12.52 24.94
C ASP A 48 20.97 12.97 23.81
N GLU A 49 21.10 12.13 22.78
CA GLU A 49 21.82 12.52 21.57
C GLU A 49 21.13 13.75 20.96
N PRO A 50 21.89 14.76 20.49
CA PRO A 50 21.30 15.90 19.82
C PRO A 50 20.52 15.42 18.60
N VAL A 51 19.21 15.70 18.59
CA VAL A 51 18.30 15.46 17.46
C VAL A 51 18.78 16.30 16.28
N THR A 52 19.73 15.73 15.55
CA THR A 52 20.17 16.23 14.25
C THR A 52 19.05 15.85 13.28
N PRO A 53 18.53 16.78 12.44
CA PRO A 53 17.51 16.41 11.46
C PRO A 53 18.03 15.21 10.64
N PRO A 54 17.22 14.15 10.47
CA PRO A 54 17.71 12.92 9.87
C PRO A 54 18.20 13.20 8.45
N LYS A 55 19.49 12.99 8.20
CA LYS A 55 20.04 13.01 6.84
C LYS A 55 19.38 11.87 6.05
N TYR A 56 18.77 12.21 4.92
CA TYR A 56 18.13 11.24 4.04
C TYR A 56 19.19 10.29 3.45
N ASP A 57 19.13 9.01 3.86
CA ASP A 57 19.98 7.95 3.31
C ASP A 57 19.18 7.16 2.26
N VAL A 58 19.58 7.33 0.99
CA VAL A 58 18.93 6.71 -0.18
C VAL A 58 18.92 5.18 -0.11
N LYS A 59 19.92 4.57 0.53
CA LYS A 59 20.01 3.10 0.69
C LYS A 59 18.99 2.57 1.70
N LYS A 60 18.42 3.45 2.52
CA LYS A 60 17.44 3.12 3.58
C LYS A 60 16.03 3.61 3.27
N ALA A 61 15.75 4.02 2.03
CA ALA A 61 14.44 4.47 1.60
C ALA A 61 13.40 3.35 1.72
N PHE A 62 12.32 3.60 2.46
CA PHE A 62 11.25 2.64 2.71
C PHE A 62 10.13 2.72 1.66
N GLY A 63 9.61 1.57 1.23
CA GLY A 63 8.42 1.49 0.36
C GLY A 63 8.51 2.32 -0.93
N ALA A 64 7.49 3.14 -1.18
CA ALA A 64 7.35 3.98 -2.38
C ALA A 64 7.99 5.39 -2.25
N ILE A 65 8.86 5.61 -1.26
CA ILE A 65 9.50 6.91 -1.03
C ILE A 65 10.52 7.22 -2.13
N ALA A 66 10.53 8.48 -2.59
CA ALA A 66 11.43 8.99 -3.62
C ALA A 66 12.91 8.86 -3.20
N ARG A 67 13.76 8.33 -4.10
CA ARG A 67 15.22 8.19 -3.92
C ARG A 67 15.96 9.40 -4.49
N ILE A 68 16.71 10.13 -3.65
CA ILE A 68 17.48 11.33 -4.02
C ILE A 68 18.98 11.08 -3.88
N HIS A 69 19.71 10.99 -5.00
CA HIS A 69 21.16 10.75 -5.00
C HIS A 69 21.96 12.07 -5.04
N THR A 70 22.98 12.19 -4.19
CA THR A 70 23.82 13.41 -4.06
C THR A 70 25.28 13.24 -4.48
N GLN A 71 25.75 12.03 -4.82
CA GLN A 71 27.12 11.78 -5.30
C GLN A 71 27.15 10.73 -6.43
N SER A 72 27.99 10.93 -7.44
CA SER A 72 28.33 9.95 -8.48
C SER A 72 29.73 10.20 -9.05
N LYS A 73 30.45 9.15 -9.49
CA LYS A 73 31.64 9.30 -10.36
C LYS A 73 31.28 10.17 -11.57
N GLU A 74 32.20 11.03 -12.01
CA GLU A 74 31.93 11.92 -13.14
C GLU A 74 31.71 11.12 -14.43
N PRO A 75 30.61 11.35 -15.16
CA PRO A 75 30.40 10.73 -16.47
C PRO A 75 31.47 11.21 -17.46
N THR A 76 31.86 10.34 -18.38
CA THR A 76 32.71 10.73 -19.52
C THR A 76 32.03 11.78 -20.39
N GLU A 77 32.79 12.59 -21.15
CA GLU A 77 32.22 13.57 -22.09
C GLU A 77 31.26 12.93 -23.11
N ARG A 78 31.57 11.71 -23.56
CA ARG A 78 30.67 10.92 -24.41
C ARG A 78 29.33 10.63 -23.73
N GLN A 79 29.34 10.23 -22.45
CA GLN A 79 28.13 9.98 -21.68
C GLN A 79 27.33 11.26 -21.44
N LYS A 80 28.00 12.38 -21.11
CA LYS A 80 27.36 13.70 -20.95
C LYS A 80 26.65 14.12 -22.25
N ALA A 81 27.33 14.02 -23.39
CA ALA A 81 26.76 14.38 -24.69
C ALA A 81 25.54 13.49 -25.06
N ARG A 82 25.62 12.18 -24.82
CA ARG A 82 24.50 11.25 -25.08
C ARG A 82 23.32 11.52 -24.15
N LEU A 83 23.56 11.79 -22.86
CA LEU A 83 22.53 12.13 -21.90
C LEU A 83 21.83 13.44 -22.29
N ALA A 84 22.60 14.49 -22.62
CA ALA A 84 22.04 15.75 -23.08
C ALA A 84 21.18 15.60 -24.34
N ALA A 85 21.64 14.82 -25.32
CA ALA A 85 20.87 14.53 -26.53
C ALA A 85 19.58 13.75 -26.22
N PHE A 86 19.63 12.79 -25.29
CA PHE A 86 18.45 12.06 -24.84
C PHE A 86 17.45 12.98 -24.14
N MET A 87 17.90 13.80 -23.19
CA MET A 87 17.03 14.73 -22.46
C MET A 87 16.31 15.69 -23.40
N ARG A 88 17.00 16.24 -24.42
CA ARG A 88 16.35 17.09 -25.43
C ARG A 88 15.21 16.38 -26.15
N ARG A 89 15.44 15.17 -26.67
CA ARG A 89 14.39 14.39 -27.35
C ARG A 89 13.24 14.01 -26.42
N TYR A 90 13.54 13.67 -25.18
CA TYR A 90 12.52 13.30 -24.19
C TYR A 90 11.63 14.50 -23.84
N VAL A 91 12.24 15.66 -23.58
CA VAL A 91 11.52 16.92 -23.30
C VAL A 91 10.71 17.36 -24.52
N GLU A 92 11.24 17.25 -25.73
CA GLU A 92 10.50 17.58 -26.95
C GLU A 92 9.27 16.69 -27.11
N ARG A 93 9.40 15.38 -26.88
CA ARG A 93 8.29 14.43 -26.92
C ARG A 93 7.22 14.74 -25.86
N THR A 94 7.62 15.12 -24.65
CA THR A 94 6.72 15.21 -23.47
C THR A 94 6.61 16.64 -22.92
N ARG A 95 6.68 17.63 -23.81
CA ARG A 95 6.78 19.06 -23.48
C ARG A 95 5.63 19.52 -22.59
N LYS A 96 4.38 19.19 -22.92
CA LYS A 96 3.22 19.61 -22.12
C LYS A 96 3.22 18.96 -20.74
N SER A 97 3.75 17.75 -20.57
CA SER A 97 3.88 17.13 -19.24
C SER A 97 4.85 17.92 -18.34
N LYS A 98 5.98 18.39 -18.91
CA LYS A 98 6.93 19.25 -18.19
C LYS A 98 6.31 20.60 -17.84
N GLU A 99 5.72 21.29 -18.82
CA GLU A 99 5.06 22.59 -18.64
C GLU A 99 3.91 22.51 -17.62
N PHE A 100 3.11 21.44 -17.69
CA PHE A 100 2.06 21.17 -16.70
C PHE A 100 2.65 21.06 -15.29
N THR A 101 3.73 20.31 -15.14
CA THR A 101 4.38 20.13 -13.84
C THR A 101 4.90 21.46 -13.30
N GLU A 102 5.60 22.25 -14.12
CA GLU A 102 6.16 23.55 -13.72
C GLU A 102 5.07 24.54 -13.32
N ARG A 103 4.02 24.67 -14.14
CA ARG A 103 2.91 25.59 -13.89
C ARG A 103 2.12 25.26 -12.62
N ASN A 104 1.93 23.98 -12.32
CA ASN A 104 1.06 23.55 -11.22
C ASN A 104 1.79 23.25 -9.91
N ARG A 105 3.13 23.03 -9.92
CA ARG A 105 3.91 22.69 -8.73
C ARG A 105 3.70 23.63 -7.52
N PRO A 106 3.52 24.96 -7.68
CA PRO A 106 3.26 25.84 -6.55
C PRO A 106 1.94 25.55 -5.81
N HIS A 107 0.99 24.83 -6.42
CA HIS A 107 -0.35 24.59 -5.86
C HIS A 107 -0.67 23.10 -5.70
N MET A 108 0.03 22.22 -6.43
CA MET A 108 -0.17 20.78 -6.40
C MET A 108 1.01 20.10 -5.69
N ALA A 109 0.90 19.93 -4.37
CA ALA A 109 1.87 19.19 -3.58
C ALA A 109 1.69 17.67 -3.78
N ASP A 110 2.58 17.06 -4.55
CA ASP A 110 2.57 15.62 -4.84
C ASP A 110 3.94 14.99 -4.52
N PRO A 111 4.03 13.99 -3.63
CA PRO A 111 5.30 13.35 -3.31
C PRO A 111 5.92 12.58 -4.48
N ARG A 112 5.20 12.31 -5.57
CA ARG A 112 5.70 11.54 -6.72
C ARG A 112 6.54 12.37 -7.68
N VAL A 113 6.40 13.70 -7.70
CA VAL A 113 7.13 14.54 -8.67
C VAL A 113 8.62 14.68 -8.38
N VAL A 114 9.07 14.23 -7.20
CA VAL A 114 10.50 14.21 -6.81
C VAL A 114 11.13 12.82 -6.96
N ASN A 115 10.36 11.80 -7.33
CA ASN A 115 10.90 10.45 -7.52
C ASN A 115 11.96 10.43 -8.64
N GLY A 116 13.12 9.83 -8.35
CA GLY A 116 14.26 9.78 -9.28
C GLY A 116 14.98 11.11 -9.48
N PHE A 117 14.75 12.12 -8.62
CA PHE A 117 15.41 13.41 -8.74
C PHE A 117 16.93 13.29 -8.55
N ARG A 118 17.66 13.82 -9.53
CA ARG A 118 19.11 14.01 -9.50
C ARG A 118 19.42 15.33 -10.20
N PRO A 119 20.39 16.14 -9.71
CA PRO A 119 20.76 17.37 -10.39
C PRO A 119 21.09 17.19 -11.88
N ALA A 120 21.73 16.07 -12.24
CA ALA A 120 22.11 15.77 -13.62
C ALA A 120 20.94 15.40 -14.56
N THR A 121 19.79 14.99 -14.02
CA THR A 121 18.61 14.56 -14.80
C THR A 121 17.35 15.34 -14.46
N LYS A 122 17.46 16.46 -13.71
CA LYS A 122 16.32 17.29 -13.30
C LYS A 122 15.39 17.69 -14.46
N GLU A 123 15.96 17.90 -15.65
CA GLU A 123 15.24 18.34 -16.86
C GLU A 123 14.30 17.29 -17.43
N ILE A 124 14.35 16.05 -16.93
CA ILE A 124 13.46 14.95 -17.28
C ILE A 124 12.80 14.32 -16.03
N THR A 125 12.93 14.96 -14.86
CA THR A 125 12.28 14.53 -13.61
C THR A 125 10.92 15.20 -13.47
N TYR A 126 9.91 14.61 -14.12
CA TYR A 126 8.50 14.93 -14.00
C TYR A 126 7.66 13.72 -14.38
N GLN A 127 6.39 13.72 -13.98
CA GLN A 127 5.46 12.66 -14.33
C GLN A 127 4.88 12.92 -15.73
N ILE A 128 4.60 11.85 -16.48
CA ILE A 128 3.84 11.94 -17.73
C ILE A 128 2.38 12.21 -17.35
N VAL A 129 1.79 13.24 -17.93
CA VAL A 129 0.43 13.68 -17.60
C VAL A 129 -0.53 13.09 -18.63
N ILE A 130 -1.44 12.23 -18.16
CA ILE A 130 -2.33 11.45 -19.01
C ILE A 130 -3.62 12.22 -19.29
N GLU A 131 -4.03 12.27 -20.56
CA GLU A 131 -5.32 12.81 -21.00
C GLU A 131 -6.41 11.72 -21.02
N ARG A 132 -6.09 10.54 -21.56
CA ARG A 132 -7.05 9.43 -21.70
C ARG A 132 -6.38 8.06 -21.66
N SER A 133 -7.19 7.02 -21.47
CA SER A 133 -6.76 5.62 -21.43
C SER A 133 -7.84 4.67 -21.93
N LYS A 134 -7.46 3.52 -22.52
CA LYS A 134 -8.37 2.43 -22.96
C LYS A 134 -7.55 1.16 -23.16
N GLY A 135 -8.04 0.01 -22.70
CA GLY A 135 -7.32 -1.26 -22.80
C GLY A 135 -5.95 -1.19 -22.12
N SER A 136 -4.89 -1.60 -22.80
CA SER A 136 -3.50 -1.51 -22.32
C SER A 136 -2.83 -0.16 -22.62
N ARG A 137 -3.59 0.87 -23.04
CA ARG A 137 -3.03 2.11 -23.61
C ARG A 137 -3.34 3.36 -22.78
N LEU A 138 -2.37 4.26 -22.77
CA LEU A 138 -2.47 5.63 -22.27
C LEU A 138 -2.09 6.62 -23.38
N TRP A 139 -2.71 7.80 -23.35
CA TRP A 139 -2.31 8.94 -24.17
C TRP A 139 -2.06 10.15 -23.29
N ASP A 140 -0.88 10.76 -23.43
CA ASP A 140 -0.51 11.95 -22.67
C ASP A 140 -1.04 13.26 -23.29
N LEU A 141 -0.82 14.39 -22.61
CA LEU A 141 -1.24 15.70 -23.10
C LEU A 141 -0.62 16.12 -24.45
N ASP A 142 0.54 15.55 -24.80
CA ASP A 142 1.22 15.78 -26.08
C ASP A 142 0.68 14.85 -27.20
N GLY A 143 -0.23 13.93 -26.86
CA GLY A 143 -0.82 12.96 -27.79
C GLY A 143 0.04 11.71 -27.98
N ASN A 144 1.10 11.52 -27.18
CA ASN A 144 1.92 10.33 -27.24
C ASN A 144 1.15 9.13 -26.71
N GLU A 145 1.18 8.04 -27.46
CA GLU A 145 0.65 6.75 -27.01
C GLU A 145 1.70 5.96 -26.22
N TYR A 146 1.23 5.25 -25.19
CA TYR A 146 2.03 4.34 -24.38
C TYR A 146 1.32 3.01 -24.19
N VAL A 147 2.07 1.90 -24.30
CA VAL A 147 1.73 0.63 -23.64
C VAL A 147 1.93 0.80 -22.14
N ASP A 148 0.87 0.68 -21.35
CA ASP A 148 0.94 0.82 -19.90
C ASP A 148 1.27 -0.49 -19.23
N THR A 149 2.42 -0.56 -18.58
CA THR A 149 2.76 -1.70 -17.73
C THR A 149 2.82 -1.33 -16.25
N LEU A 150 2.59 -0.07 -15.87
CA LEU A 150 2.39 0.32 -14.47
C LEU A 150 0.98 -0.08 -14.00
N ASN A 151 -0.02 0.05 -14.87
CA ASN A 151 -1.40 -0.41 -14.70
C ASN A 151 -2.02 -0.02 -13.34
N GLY A 152 -1.87 1.26 -13.00
CA GLY A 152 -2.37 1.80 -11.73
C GLY A 152 -1.75 1.12 -10.50
N PHE A 153 -0.46 0.80 -10.54
CA PHE A 153 0.26 0.10 -9.47
C PHE A 153 -0.31 -1.30 -9.18
N GLY A 154 -0.80 -1.96 -10.22
CA GLY A 154 -1.36 -3.31 -10.17
C GLY A 154 -2.85 -3.38 -9.85
N MET A 155 -3.53 -2.23 -9.66
CA MET A 155 -4.98 -2.18 -9.44
C MET A 155 -5.78 -2.58 -10.67
N ASN A 156 -5.26 -2.29 -11.86
CA ASN A 156 -5.96 -2.54 -13.09
C ASN A 156 -5.59 -3.91 -13.66
N LEU A 157 -6.38 -4.95 -13.36
CA LEU A 157 -6.18 -6.29 -13.95
C LEU A 157 -6.78 -6.41 -15.36
N PHE A 158 -7.84 -5.66 -15.65
CA PHE A 158 -8.66 -5.83 -16.86
C PHE A 158 -8.34 -4.83 -17.98
N GLY A 159 -7.36 -3.96 -17.77
CA GLY A 159 -7.09 -2.82 -18.65
C GLY A 159 -8.05 -1.67 -18.40
N TRP A 160 -7.76 -0.52 -18.99
CA TRP A 160 -8.51 0.73 -18.79
C TRP A 160 -9.86 0.70 -19.49
N GLN A 161 -10.90 1.16 -18.79
CA GLN A 161 -12.28 1.23 -19.31
C GLN A 161 -12.79 -0.11 -19.88
N PRO A 162 -12.74 -1.22 -19.12
CA PRO A 162 -13.29 -2.48 -19.59
C PRO A 162 -14.82 -2.38 -19.60
N ASP A 163 -15.45 -2.87 -20.66
CA ASP A 163 -16.84 -2.53 -20.95
C ASP A 163 -17.81 -3.03 -19.87
N PHE A 164 -17.57 -4.21 -19.29
CA PHE A 164 -18.39 -4.78 -18.22
C PHE A 164 -18.35 -3.97 -16.91
N ILE A 165 -17.23 -3.29 -16.60
CA ILE A 165 -17.15 -2.38 -15.46
C ILE A 165 -17.85 -1.06 -15.78
N ASN A 166 -17.63 -0.51 -16.97
CA ASN A 166 -18.27 0.73 -17.40
C ASN A 166 -19.79 0.60 -17.40
N GLU A 167 -20.32 -0.54 -17.86
CA GLU A 167 -21.75 -0.85 -17.81
C GLU A 167 -22.27 -0.90 -16.37
N ALA A 168 -21.59 -1.60 -15.47
CA ALA A 168 -21.96 -1.67 -14.06
C ALA A 168 -21.98 -0.29 -13.39
N LEU A 169 -20.98 0.55 -13.69
CA LEU A 169 -20.90 1.91 -13.17
C LEU A 169 -22.04 2.80 -13.70
N ARG A 170 -22.31 2.78 -15.01
CA ARG A 170 -23.40 3.57 -15.62
C ARG A 170 -24.75 3.17 -15.02
N LYS A 171 -25.01 1.86 -14.92
CA LYS A 171 -26.22 1.34 -14.31
C LYS A 171 -26.38 1.80 -12.86
N GLN A 172 -25.29 1.84 -12.08
CA GLN A 172 -25.36 2.34 -10.71
C GLN A 172 -25.59 3.85 -10.66
N ILE A 173 -24.98 4.63 -11.56
CA ILE A 173 -25.23 6.09 -11.66
C ILE A 173 -26.72 6.36 -11.91
N ASP A 174 -27.36 5.61 -12.80
CA ASP A 174 -28.79 5.76 -13.10
C ASP A 174 -29.71 5.44 -11.92
N LEU A 175 -29.24 4.62 -10.97
CA LEU A 175 -29.97 4.27 -9.74
C LEU A 175 -29.74 5.24 -8.58
N GLY A 176 -28.61 5.96 -8.58
CA GLY A 176 -28.14 6.76 -7.44
C GLY A 176 -26.93 6.15 -6.74
N PHE A 177 -26.28 6.92 -5.87
CA PHE A 177 -25.08 6.48 -5.14
C PHE A 177 -24.97 7.16 -3.76
N GLU A 178 -26.09 7.15 -3.03
CA GLU A 178 -26.21 7.80 -1.74
C GLU A 178 -25.25 7.22 -0.70
N ILE A 179 -24.76 8.10 0.17
CA ILE A 179 -23.95 7.75 1.34
C ILE A 179 -24.77 8.02 2.59
N GLY A 180 -24.68 7.12 3.57
CA GLY A 180 -25.39 7.20 4.85
C GLY A 180 -26.24 5.95 5.08
N PRO A 181 -27.25 5.67 4.22
CA PRO A 181 -28.00 4.42 4.25
C PRO A 181 -27.14 3.20 3.91
N GLN A 182 -27.61 2.01 4.28
CA GLN A 182 -27.03 0.75 3.80
C GLN A 182 -27.39 0.53 2.33
N HIS A 183 -26.43 0.04 1.53
CA HIS A 183 -26.64 -0.27 0.12
C HIS A 183 -26.65 -1.80 -0.10
N PRO A 184 -27.59 -2.37 -0.89
CA PRO A 184 -27.73 -3.82 -1.05
C PRO A 184 -26.49 -4.50 -1.64
N LEU A 185 -25.77 -3.81 -2.53
CA LEU A 185 -24.52 -4.35 -3.10
C LEU A 185 -23.45 -4.68 -2.05
N ALA A 186 -23.50 -4.08 -0.85
CA ALA A 186 -22.53 -4.39 0.18
C ALA A 186 -22.62 -5.87 0.60
N ALA A 187 -23.84 -6.39 0.75
CA ALA A 187 -24.08 -7.79 1.10
C ALA A 187 -23.72 -8.73 -0.06
N GLU A 188 -24.00 -8.33 -1.30
CA GLU A 188 -23.67 -9.13 -2.47
C GLU A 188 -22.15 -9.27 -2.66
N VAL A 189 -21.42 -8.17 -2.52
CA VAL A 189 -19.96 -8.13 -2.66
C VAL A 189 -19.29 -8.92 -1.52
N THR A 190 -19.70 -8.73 -0.26
CA THR A 190 -19.09 -9.49 0.86
C THR A 190 -19.39 -10.98 0.77
N ARG A 191 -20.59 -11.38 0.35
CA ARG A 191 -20.91 -12.79 0.10
C ARG A 191 -20.02 -13.39 -0.98
N LEU A 192 -19.84 -12.68 -2.10
CA LEU A 192 -19.00 -13.13 -3.20
C LEU A 192 -17.51 -13.20 -2.82
N LEU A 193 -17.03 -12.25 -2.02
CA LEU A 193 -15.69 -12.28 -1.42
C LEU A 193 -15.49 -13.52 -0.56
N CYS A 194 -16.41 -13.79 0.38
CA CYS A 194 -16.37 -14.98 1.23
C CYS A 194 -16.41 -16.27 0.40
N GLU A 195 -17.23 -16.33 -0.64
CA GLU A 195 -17.30 -17.48 -1.55
C GLU A 195 -15.95 -17.74 -2.25
N LEU A 196 -15.32 -16.70 -2.80
CA LEU A 196 -14.09 -16.83 -3.59
C LEU A 196 -12.84 -17.04 -2.74
N THR A 197 -12.79 -16.45 -1.55
CA THR A 197 -11.64 -16.54 -0.63
C THR A 197 -11.77 -17.69 0.36
N GLY A 198 -12.98 -18.23 0.51
CA GLY A 198 -13.33 -19.24 1.51
C GLY A 198 -13.48 -18.69 2.94
N PHE A 199 -13.28 -17.39 3.18
CA PHE A 199 -13.42 -16.79 4.52
C PHE A 199 -14.87 -16.70 5.01
N ASP A 200 -15.05 -16.66 6.33
CA ASP A 200 -16.37 -16.70 6.94
C ASP A 200 -17.11 -15.36 6.81
N ARG A 201 -16.36 -14.25 6.92
CA ARG A 201 -16.89 -12.89 6.94
C ARG A 201 -15.93 -11.92 6.24
N ALA A 202 -16.48 -10.83 5.71
CA ALA A 202 -15.73 -9.73 5.11
C ALA A 202 -16.28 -8.37 5.55
N GLY A 203 -15.37 -7.42 5.81
CA GLY A 203 -15.63 -6.01 6.06
C GLY A 203 -15.03 -5.15 4.94
N LEU A 204 -15.69 -4.04 4.62
CA LEU A 204 -15.33 -3.14 3.53
C LEU A 204 -14.71 -1.86 4.09
N CYS A 205 -13.74 -1.29 3.37
CA CYS A 205 -13.13 0.00 3.64
C CYS A 205 -12.74 0.72 2.32
N ASN A 206 -12.09 1.88 2.40
CA ASN A 206 -11.79 2.69 1.21
C ASN A 206 -10.47 2.32 0.54
N THR A 207 -9.49 1.83 1.32
CA THR A 207 -8.13 1.59 0.83
C THR A 207 -7.48 0.37 1.48
N GLY A 208 -6.46 -0.19 0.83
CA GLY A 208 -5.64 -1.25 1.44
C GLY A 208 -4.96 -0.81 2.74
N SER A 209 -4.56 0.46 2.87
CA SER A 209 -4.00 1.00 4.13
C SER A 209 -5.01 0.92 5.27
N GLU A 210 -6.28 1.27 5.02
CA GLU A 210 -7.34 1.14 6.02
C GLU A 210 -7.61 -0.33 6.37
N ALA A 211 -7.56 -1.23 5.38
CA ALA A 211 -7.73 -2.66 5.60
C ALA A 211 -6.65 -3.22 6.54
N VAL A 212 -5.38 -2.90 6.29
CA VAL A 212 -4.26 -3.31 7.16
C VAL A 212 -4.41 -2.74 8.56
N MET A 213 -4.68 -1.44 8.68
CA MET A 213 -4.88 -0.78 9.97
C MET A 213 -5.95 -1.49 10.80
N ALA A 214 -7.08 -1.81 10.18
CA ALA A 214 -8.19 -2.47 10.85
C ALA A 214 -7.91 -3.96 11.13
N ALA A 215 -7.20 -4.67 10.25
CA ALA A 215 -6.79 -6.05 10.51
C ALA A 215 -5.87 -6.16 11.74
N ILE A 216 -4.89 -5.26 11.87
CA ILE A 216 -4.03 -5.17 13.07
C ILE A 216 -4.89 -4.89 14.31
N ARG A 217 -5.82 -3.94 14.21
CA ARG A 217 -6.68 -3.57 15.33
C ARG A 217 -7.58 -4.73 15.76
N ILE A 218 -8.18 -5.45 14.82
CA ILE A 218 -8.98 -6.66 15.08
C ILE A 218 -8.12 -7.70 15.79
N ALA A 219 -6.91 -7.98 15.29
CA ALA A 219 -6.02 -8.96 15.91
C ALA A 219 -5.72 -8.61 17.37
N ARG A 220 -5.41 -7.34 17.67
CA ARG A 220 -5.20 -6.88 19.05
C ARG A 220 -6.45 -7.00 19.92
N THR A 221 -7.61 -6.62 19.38
CA THR A 221 -8.88 -6.71 20.12
C THR A 221 -9.20 -8.16 20.50
N VAL A 222 -8.96 -9.11 19.61
CA VAL A 222 -9.32 -10.52 19.85
C VAL A 222 -8.28 -11.25 20.68
N THR A 223 -6.99 -11.00 20.44
CA THR A 223 -5.92 -11.67 21.21
C THR A 223 -5.67 -11.04 22.57
N GLY A 224 -6.06 -9.77 22.78
CA GLY A 224 -5.72 -9.00 23.98
C GLY A 224 -4.23 -8.64 24.08
N ARG A 225 -3.45 -8.91 23.03
CA ARG A 225 -2.00 -8.68 22.95
C ARG A 225 -1.70 -7.41 22.16
N SER A 226 -0.51 -6.83 22.32
CA SER A 226 -0.12 -5.58 21.63
C SER A 226 0.87 -5.79 20.50
N THR A 227 1.81 -6.73 20.62
CA THR A 227 2.97 -6.84 19.73
C THR A 227 2.58 -7.35 18.33
N VAL A 228 3.06 -6.68 17.29
CA VAL A 228 2.87 -7.06 15.88
C VAL A 228 4.21 -7.26 15.20
N VAL A 229 4.37 -8.38 14.50
CA VAL A 229 5.54 -8.68 13.66
C VAL A 229 5.28 -8.29 12.21
N LEU A 230 6.22 -7.55 11.62
CA LEU A 230 6.34 -7.20 10.20
C LEU A 230 7.68 -7.71 9.66
N PHE A 231 7.85 -7.65 8.34
CA PHE A 231 9.08 -8.08 7.68
C PHE A 231 9.76 -6.96 6.86
N THR A 232 11.09 -6.96 6.85
CA THR A 232 11.88 -6.03 6.05
C THR A 232 11.56 -6.17 4.57
N GLY A 233 11.40 -5.04 3.88
CA GLY A 233 11.08 -5.00 2.45
C GLY A 233 9.59 -5.09 2.10
N SER A 234 8.71 -5.40 3.06
CA SER A 234 7.25 -5.41 2.84
C SER A 234 6.67 -4.00 2.77
N TYR A 235 5.54 -3.86 2.09
CA TYR A 235 4.76 -2.62 2.07
C TYR A 235 3.29 -2.89 2.42
N HIS A 236 2.83 -2.31 3.53
CA HIS A 236 1.49 -2.52 4.07
C HIS A 236 0.62 -1.25 4.10
N GLY A 237 0.92 -0.30 3.20
CA GLY A 237 0.23 0.98 3.14
C GLY A 237 0.97 2.09 3.88
N THR A 238 0.21 3.04 4.43
CA THR A 238 0.74 4.31 4.96
C THR A 238 0.23 4.63 6.37
N PHE A 239 -0.26 3.63 7.09
CA PHE A 239 -0.55 3.78 8.52
C PHE A 239 0.76 3.77 9.32
N ASP A 240 0.86 4.60 10.37
CA ASP A 240 2.12 4.88 11.06
C ASP A 240 2.85 3.62 11.58
N GLU A 241 2.10 2.64 12.10
CA GLU A 241 2.67 1.39 12.63
C GLU A 241 3.34 0.51 11.57
N VAL A 242 3.01 0.70 10.30
CA VAL A 242 3.62 -0.05 9.20
C VAL A 242 4.64 0.78 8.41
N LEU A 243 4.85 2.06 8.78
CA LEU A 243 5.88 2.94 8.25
C LEU A 243 7.16 2.86 9.10
N VAL A 244 7.66 1.63 9.28
CA VAL A 244 8.79 1.32 10.14
C VAL A 244 9.88 0.52 9.42
N ARG A 245 11.11 0.69 9.89
CA ARG A 245 12.28 -0.11 9.48
C ARG A 245 12.83 -0.89 10.67
N ALA A 246 13.64 -1.90 10.40
CA ALA A 246 14.31 -2.67 11.44
C ALA A 246 15.30 -1.81 12.24
N GLY A 247 15.13 -1.81 13.55
CA GLY A 247 16.09 -1.29 14.52
C GLY A 247 16.83 -2.39 15.26
N ARG A 248 17.51 -2.02 16.34
CA ARG A 248 18.22 -2.98 17.20
C ARG A 248 17.21 -3.95 17.85
N ASN A 249 17.57 -5.23 17.91
CA ASN A 249 16.75 -6.30 18.50
C ASN A 249 15.32 -6.36 17.93
N ALA A 250 15.19 -6.22 16.61
CA ALA A 250 13.93 -6.20 15.88
C ALA A 250 12.97 -5.05 16.22
N LYS A 251 13.28 -4.14 17.16
CA LYS A 251 12.37 -3.02 17.47
C LYS A 251 12.16 -2.16 16.24
N GLY A 252 10.90 -1.81 15.97
CA GLY A 252 10.56 -0.85 14.93
C GLY A 252 11.29 0.48 15.15
N MET A 253 11.77 1.06 14.07
CA MET A 253 12.24 2.45 14.02
C MET A 253 11.47 3.19 12.95
N SER A 254 11.20 4.47 13.17
CA SER A 254 10.56 5.32 12.17
C SER A 254 11.29 5.23 10.82
N ALA A 255 10.52 4.96 9.76
CA ALA A 255 11.03 4.91 8.39
C ALA A 255 11.04 6.29 7.71
N ALA A 256 10.30 7.26 8.25
CA ALA A 256 10.14 8.59 7.66
C ALA A 256 9.94 9.67 8.73
N PRO A 257 10.46 10.90 8.52
CA PRO A 257 10.15 12.03 9.40
C PRO A 257 8.65 12.23 9.58
N GLY A 258 8.22 12.57 10.79
CA GLY A 258 6.81 12.77 11.15
C GLY A 258 6.13 11.56 11.80
N VAL A 259 6.67 10.35 11.64
CA VAL A 259 6.17 9.15 12.35
C VAL A 259 6.73 9.12 13.77
N LEU A 260 5.87 9.31 14.78
CA LEU A 260 6.25 9.41 16.19
C LEU A 260 6.63 8.04 16.78
N GLN A 261 7.67 8.01 17.62
CA GLN A 261 8.16 6.78 18.27
C GLN A 261 7.06 6.01 19.03
N GLY A 262 6.19 6.74 19.73
CA GLY A 262 5.09 6.13 20.49
C GLY A 262 4.05 5.41 19.64
N MET A 263 4.02 5.65 18.32
CA MET A 263 3.05 5.00 17.43
C MET A 263 3.43 3.56 17.08
N PHE A 264 4.71 3.18 17.13
CA PHE A 264 5.17 1.86 16.67
C PHE A 264 5.97 1.06 17.73
N GLY A 265 5.86 1.43 19.01
CA GLY A 265 6.59 0.78 20.10
C GLY A 265 6.36 -0.72 20.21
N ASP A 266 5.17 -1.19 19.81
CA ASP A 266 4.78 -2.61 19.82
C ASP A 266 5.02 -3.31 18.47
N VAL A 267 5.74 -2.67 17.54
CA VAL A 267 6.05 -3.27 16.25
C VAL A 267 7.45 -3.89 16.28
N ARG A 268 7.56 -5.10 15.74
CA ARG A 268 8.83 -5.82 15.53
C ARG A 268 9.02 -6.04 14.05
N VAL A 269 10.18 -5.67 13.51
CA VAL A 269 10.52 -5.81 12.09
C VAL A 269 11.64 -6.84 11.96
N LEU A 270 11.33 -7.96 11.31
CA LEU A 270 12.23 -9.10 11.14
C LEU A 270 12.69 -9.25 9.69
N ASP A 271 13.81 -9.95 9.48
CA ASP A 271 14.24 -10.26 8.12
C ASP A 271 13.39 -11.35 7.49
N TYR A 272 12.87 -11.07 6.28
CA TYR A 272 11.89 -11.96 5.66
C TYR A 272 12.52 -13.26 5.19
N GLY A 273 11.94 -14.39 5.61
CA GLY A 273 12.35 -15.71 5.14
C GLY A 273 13.58 -16.29 5.83
N THR A 274 14.01 -15.77 6.99
CA THR A 274 15.20 -16.26 7.71
C THR A 274 14.85 -17.15 8.90
N PRO A 275 15.72 -18.11 9.28
CA PRO A 275 15.55 -18.91 10.49
C PRO A 275 15.47 -18.09 11.78
N GLU A 276 16.22 -16.99 11.87
CA GLU A 276 16.24 -16.10 13.04
C GLU A 276 14.87 -15.43 13.25
N ALA A 277 14.18 -15.09 12.16
CA ALA A 277 12.82 -14.56 12.24
C ALA A 277 11.84 -15.61 12.78
N LEU A 278 11.95 -16.87 12.34
CA LEU A 278 11.12 -17.97 12.86
C LEU A 278 11.37 -18.21 14.34
N GLU A 279 12.62 -18.18 14.77
CA GLU A 279 12.99 -18.35 16.17
C GLU A 279 12.47 -17.20 17.04
N PHE A 280 12.58 -15.96 16.56
CA PHE A 280 12.00 -14.82 17.25
C PHE A 280 10.47 -14.98 17.44
N ILE A 281 9.75 -15.33 16.37
CA ILE A 281 8.30 -15.52 16.42
C ILE A 281 7.97 -16.63 17.43
N ARG A 282 8.68 -17.76 17.37
CA ARG A 282 8.47 -18.88 18.29
C ARG A 282 8.71 -18.50 19.75
N ALA A 283 9.80 -17.79 20.04
CA ALA A 283 10.17 -17.40 21.40
C ALA A 283 9.26 -16.34 22.01
N ASN A 284 8.53 -15.56 21.20
CA ASN A 284 7.68 -14.46 21.65
C ASN A 284 6.19 -14.70 21.38
N ALA A 285 5.81 -15.89 20.88
CA ALA A 285 4.49 -16.14 20.30
C ALA A 285 3.32 -15.81 21.24
N ASP A 286 3.48 -16.03 22.54
CA ASP A 286 2.44 -15.78 23.55
C ASP A 286 2.14 -14.28 23.76
N ASP A 287 3.03 -13.37 23.33
CA ASP A 287 2.85 -11.91 23.39
C ASP A 287 2.45 -11.31 22.02
N LEU A 288 2.47 -12.10 20.94
CA LEU A 288 2.15 -11.61 19.61
C LEU A 288 0.64 -11.54 19.39
N ALA A 289 0.14 -10.34 19.10
CA ALA A 289 -1.21 -10.15 18.56
C ALA A 289 -1.29 -10.67 17.13
N ALA A 290 -0.29 -10.34 16.32
CA ALA A 290 -0.27 -10.72 14.91
C ALA A 290 1.12 -10.88 14.32
N VAL A 291 1.20 -11.71 13.28
CA VAL A 291 2.26 -11.70 12.28
C VAL A 291 1.65 -11.25 10.96
N LEU A 292 2.02 -10.07 10.47
CA LEU A 292 1.54 -9.50 9.21
C LEU A 292 2.57 -9.74 8.11
N VAL A 293 2.12 -10.37 7.03
CA VAL A 293 2.98 -10.86 5.96
C VAL A 293 2.47 -10.36 4.60
N GLU A 294 3.35 -9.82 3.76
CA GLU A 294 3.10 -9.69 2.32
C GLU A 294 3.62 -11.00 1.69
N PRO A 295 2.75 -11.97 1.29
CA PRO A 295 3.19 -13.35 1.02
C PRO A 295 4.27 -13.43 -0.07
N VAL A 296 4.11 -12.62 -1.11
CA VAL A 296 5.18 -12.31 -2.07
C VAL A 296 5.35 -10.81 -2.10
N GLN A 297 6.50 -10.35 -1.61
CA GLN A 297 6.83 -8.93 -1.61
C GLN A 297 6.88 -8.40 -3.05
N SER A 298 6.07 -7.41 -3.37
CA SER A 298 6.02 -6.74 -4.68
C SER A 298 7.39 -6.20 -5.13
N ARG A 299 8.33 -6.01 -4.19
CA ARG A 299 9.71 -5.57 -4.46
C ARG A 299 10.70 -6.70 -4.74
N ARG A 300 10.37 -7.93 -4.33
CA ARG A 300 11.16 -9.15 -4.51
C ARG A 300 10.28 -10.30 -5.03
N PRO A 301 9.69 -10.17 -6.24
CA PRO A 301 8.73 -11.15 -6.74
C PRO A 301 9.34 -12.54 -7.01
N ASP A 302 10.66 -12.60 -7.20
CA ASP A 302 11.43 -13.85 -7.27
C ASP A 302 11.50 -14.60 -5.92
N PHE A 303 11.33 -13.91 -4.80
CA PHE A 303 11.42 -14.51 -3.47
C PHE A 303 10.05 -14.98 -2.98
N GLN A 304 9.82 -16.31 -3.06
CA GLN A 304 8.56 -16.97 -2.72
C GLN A 304 8.78 -18.02 -1.62
N PRO A 305 8.99 -17.60 -0.36
CA PRO A 305 9.51 -18.47 0.71
C PRO A 305 8.43 -19.39 1.30
N ARG A 306 8.01 -20.39 0.53
CA ARG A 306 6.90 -21.32 0.86
C ARG A 306 7.06 -22.00 2.22
N GLU A 307 8.22 -22.59 2.48
CA GLU A 307 8.44 -23.33 3.74
C GLU A 307 8.45 -22.40 4.96
N PHE A 308 9.09 -21.22 4.85
CA PHE A 308 9.03 -20.20 5.89
C PHE A 308 7.59 -19.79 6.22
N LEU A 309 6.76 -19.56 5.20
CA LEU A 309 5.35 -19.19 5.41
C LEU A 309 4.55 -20.31 6.09
N ARG A 310 4.82 -21.58 5.73
CA ARG A 310 4.21 -22.73 6.41
C ARG A 310 4.62 -22.81 7.87
N GLU A 311 5.89 -22.57 8.18
CA GLU A 311 6.37 -22.54 9.56
C GLU A 311 5.75 -21.38 10.36
N VAL A 312 5.66 -20.18 9.78
CA VAL A 312 4.95 -19.05 10.40
C VAL A 312 3.50 -19.42 10.70
N ARG A 313 2.78 -20.04 9.75
CA ARG A 313 1.41 -20.52 9.98
C ARG A 313 1.34 -21.53 11.12
N ALA A 314 2.23 -22.52 11.16
CA ALA A 314 2.24 -23.52 12.22
C ALA A 314 2.49 -22.90 13.61
N ILE A 315 3.43 -21.95 13.71
CA ILE A 315 3.72 -21.25 14.97
C ILE A 315 2.52 -20.39 15.41
N THR A 316 1.96 -19.61 14.48
CA THR A 316 0.83 -18.71 14.78
C THR A 316 -0.44 -19.46 15.16
N GLU A 317 -0.73 -20.58 14.49
CA GLU A 317 -1.87 -21.44 14.84
C GLU A 317 -1.71 -22.06 16.23
N LYS A 318 -0.53 -22.58 16.57
CA LYS A 318 -0.27 -23.18 17.88
C LYS A 318 -0.37 -22.19 19.05
N SER A 319 0.00 -20.92 18.81
CA SER A 319 0.07 -19.86 19.85
C SER A 319 -1.15 -18.93 19.87
N GLU A 320 -2.15 -19.20 19.04
CA GLU A 320 -3.33 -18.35 18.85
C GLU A 320 -2.95 -16.90 18.46
N THR A 321 -1.77 -16.73 17.85
CA THR A 321 -1.35 -15.47 17.23
C THR A 321 -2.06 -15.32 15.89
N CYS A 322 -2.60 -14.14 15.59
CA CYS A 322 -3.28 -13.91 14.32
C CYS A 322 -2.27 -13.87 13.16
N LEU A 323 -2.36 -14.80 12.21
CA LEU A 323 -1.67 -14.64 10.93
C LEU A 323 -2.49 -13.74 10.01
N ILE A 324 -1.90 -12.64 9.55
CA ILE A 324 -2.52 -11.71 8.61
C ILE A 324 -1.75 -11.76 7.29
N PHE A 325 -2.44 -12.11 6.20
CA PHE A 325 -1.88 -11.97 4.85
C PHE A 325 -2.32 -10.65 4.21
N ASP A 326 -1.35 -9.81 3.87
CA ASP A 326 -1.58 -8.67 3.00
C ASP A 326 -1.62 -9.11 1.54
N GLU A 327 -2.84 -9.32 1.04
CA GLU A 327 -3.15 -9.75 -0.31
C GLU A 327 -3.61 -8.57 -1.18
N VAL A 328 -3.28 -7.32 -0.82
CA VAL A 328 -3.68 -6.15 -1.59
C VAL A 328 -3.08 -6.16 -3.00
N ILE A 329 -1.91 -6.78 -3.21
CA ILE A 329 -1.31 -6.99 -4.54
C ILE A 329 -1.63 -8.38 -5.12
N THR A 330 -1.50 -9.42 -4.31
CA THR A 330 -1.54 -10.82 -4.77
C THR A 330 -2.97 -11.34 -4.93
N GLY A 331 -3.90 -10.88 -4.10
CA GLY A 331 -5.29 -11.32 -4.09
C GLY A 331 -5.99 -11.04 -5.41
N PHE A 332 -6.71 -12.04 -5.92
CA PHE A 332 -7.40 -12.05 -7.21
C PHE A 332 -6.49 -11.90 -8.45
N ARG A 333 -5.21 -11.55 -8.27
CA ARG A 333 -4.21 -11.41 -9.34
C ARG A 333 -3.52 -12.71 -9.68
N CYS A 334 -2.98 -13.41 -8.67
CA CYS A 334 -2.24 -14.65 -8.91
C CYS A 334 -3.14 -15.87 -9.03
N ASP A 335 -4.27 -15.84 -8.32
CA ASP A 335 -5.33 -16.85 -8.31
C ASP A 335 -6.61 -16.18 -7.76
N LEU A 336 -7.79 -16.73 -8.04
CA LEU A 336 -9.05 -16.38 -7.38
C LEU A 336 -8.93 -16.43 -5.85
N GLY A 337 -8.27 -17.45 -5.31
CA GLY A 337 -7.99 -17.58 -3.88
C GLY A 337 -6.74 -16.84 -3.39
N GLY A 338 -6.09 -16.05 -4.27
CA GLY A 338 -4.88 -15.29 -3.94
C GLY A 338 -3.65 -16.17 -3.66
N ALA A 339 -2.66 -15.57 -3.00
CA ALA A 339 -1.44 -16.25 -2.57
C ALA A 339 -1.72 -17.40 -1.60
N GLN A 340 -2.81 -17.31 -0.82
CA GLN A 340 -3.28 -18.41 0.02
C GLN A 340 -3.51 -19.70 -0.78
N ALA A 341 -4.20 -19.62 -1.94
CA ALA A 341 -4.40 -20.76 -2.82
C ALA A 341 -3.08 -21.23 -3.47
N VAL A 342 -2.25 -20.29 -3.94
CA VAL A 342 -0.96 -20.60 -4.57
C VAL A 342 0.01 -21.33 -3.63
N PHE A 343 -0.01 -20.98 -2.34
CA PHE A 343 0.88 -21.55 -1.32
C PHE A 343 0.24 -22.68 -0.50
N GLY A 344 -1.07 -22.85 -0.56
CA GLY A 344 -1.80 -23.80 0.26
C GLY A 344 -1.74 -23.44 1.75
N ILE A 345 -1.77 -22.15 2.07
CA ILE A 345 -1.67 -21.63 3.44
C ILE A 345 -2.86 -20.73 3.70
N ARG A 346 -3.55 -20.95 4.81
CA ARG A 346 -4.72 -20.15 5.21
C ARG A 346 -4.40 -19.25 6.39
N ALA A 347 -4.47 -17.95 6.16
CA ALA A 347 -4.35 -16.94 7.19
C ALA A 347 -5.62 -16.86 8.05
N ASP A 348 -5.53 -16.18 9.20
CA ASP A 348 -6.68 -15.91 10.06
C ASP A 348 -7.47 -14.72 9.54
N LEU A 349 -6.74 -13.69 9.08
CA LEU A 349 -7.25 -12.53 8.38
C LEU A 349 -6.45 -12.34 7.07
N ALA A 350 -7.08 -11.75 6.07
CA ALA A 350 -6.40 -11.21 4.91
C ALA A 350 -6.96 -9.85 4.50
N THR A 351 -6.10 -9.03 3.92
CA THR A 351 -6.48 -7.72 3.39
C THR A 351 -6.44 -7.73 1.87
N TYR A 352 -7.44 -7.09 1.25
CA TYR A 352 -7.58 -7.02 -0.20
C TYR A 352 -7.82 -5.58 -0.65
N GLY A 353 -7.61 -5.32 -1.94
CA GLY A 353 -7.88 -4.05 -2.59
C GLY A 353 -7.54 -4.16 -4.07
N LYS A 354 -7.10 -3.05 -4.68
CA LYS A 354 -6.55 -3.04 -6.05
C LYS A 354 -7.46 -3.74 -7.07
N VAL A 355 -7.12 -4.95 -7.53
CA VAL A 355 -7.88 -5.73 -8.52
C VAL A 355 -9.36 -5.82 -8.14
N LEU A 356 -9.64 -6.04 -6.85
CA LEU A 356 -10.99 -6.11 -6.29
C LEU A 356 -11.83 -4.88 -6.61
N GLY A 357 -11.24 -3.69 -6.69
CA GLY A 357 -11.95 -2.43 -6.87
C GLY A 357 -12.50 -2.21 -8.27
N GLY A 358 -12.13 -3.03 -9.24
CA GLY A 358 -12.53 -2.83 -10.64
C GLY A 358 -12.15 -1.44 -11.16
N GLY A 359 -11.09 -0.82 -10.62
CA GLY A 359 -10.67 0.54 -10.96
C GLY A 359 -11.08 1.63 -9.97
N LEU A 360 -11.96 1.36 -9.01
CA LEU A 360 -12.36 2.32 -7.96
C LEU A 360 -11.68 2.04 -6.60
N PRO A 361 -11.55 3.06 -5.73
CA PRO A 361 -11.01 2.88 -4.38
C PRO A 361 -11.86 1.91 -3.55
N VAL A 362 -11.24 0.84 -3.08
CA VAL A 362 -11.80 -0.09 -2.10
C VAL A 362 -10.66 -0.76 -1.35
N GLY A 363 -10.92 -1.09 -0.09
CA GLY A 363 -10.17 -2.07 0.67
C GLY A 363 -11.13 -3.07 1.31
N VAL A 364 -10.63 -4.26 1.63
CA VAL A 364 -11.40 -5.30 2.31
C VAL A 364 -10.55 -5.98 3.35
N ILE A 365 -11.19 -6.37 4.44
CA ILE A 365 -10.66 -7.27 5.45
C ILE A 365 -11.56 -8.48 5.42
N ALA A 366 -11.03 -9.67 5.19
CA ALA A 366 -11.79 -10.91 5.27
C ALA A 366 -11.06 -11.88 6.18
N GLY A 367 -11.80 -12.77 6.83
CA GLY A 367 -11.18 -13.63 7.81
C GLY A 367 -12.10 -14.63 8.45
N LYS A 368 -11.52 -15.37 9.40
CA LYS A 368 -12.27 -16.26 10.30
C LYS A 368 -13.27 -15.44 11.12
N ARG A 369 -14.43 -16.03 11.39
CA ARG A 369 -15.50 -15.43 12.22
C ARG A 369 -14.99 -14.91 13.55
N ALA A 370 -14.18 -15.71 14.24
CA ALA A 370 -13.61 -15.36 15.56
C ALA A 370 -12.86 -14.01 15.58
N TYR A 371 -12.30 -13.58 14.44
CA TYR A 371 -11.67 -12.26 14.32
C TYR A 371 -12.65 -11.21 13.81
N MET A 372 -13.42 -11.53 12.77
CA MET A 372 -14.30 -10.55 12.12
C MET A 372 -15.47 -10.12 13.00
N ASP A 373 -15.87 -10.92 13.98
CA ASP A 373 -16.88 -10.57 14.98
C ASP A 373 -16.43 -9.40 15.88
N ALA A 374 -15.14 -9.06 15.92
CA ALA A 374 -14.67 -7.86 16.62
C ALA A 374 -15.12 -6.54 15.96
N LEU A 375 -15.71 -6.56 14.76
CA LEU A 375 -16.25 -5.37 14.10
C LEU A 375 -17.69 -5.03 14.51
N ASP A 376 -18.48 -6.01 14.95
CA ASP A 376 -19.91 -5.82 15.24
C ASP A 376 -20.44 -6.62 16.44
N GLY A 377 -19.59 -7.40 17.10
CA GLY A 377 -19.89 -8.14 18.31
C GLY A 377 -20.42 -9.56 18.05
N GLY A 378 -20.45 -10.01 16.79
CA GLY A 378 -20.96 -11.31 16.39
C GLY A 378 -22.46 -11.29 16.08
N PRO A 379 -23.03 -12.41 15.60
CA PRO A 379 -24.40 -12.47 15.15
C PRO A 379 -25.41 -12.49 16.31
N TRP A 380 -26.56 -11.85 16.10
CA TRP A 380 -27.78 -11.99 16.91
C TRP A 380 -29.00 -12.10 15.97
N GLN A 381 -30.16 -12.42 16.52
CA GLN A 381 -31.40 -12.64 15.80
C GLN A 381 -32.50 -11.71 16.31
N TYR A 382 -33.53 -11.50 15.48
CA TYR A 382 -34.70 -10.71 15.86
C TYR A 382 -35.79 -11.62 16.43
N GLY A 383 -36.45 -11.16 17.48
CA GLY A 383 -37.55 -11.90 18.12
C GLY A 383 -37.12 -12.90 19.20
N ASP A 384 -35.85 -12.87 19.62
CA ASP A 384 -35.33 -13.61 20.77
C ASP A 384 -34.44 -12.72 21.66
N ASP A 385 -33.83 -13.33 22.69
CA ASP A 385 -32.97 -12.65 23.69
C ASP A 385 -31.47 -12.70 23.32
N SER A 386 -31.11 -13.00 22.06
CA SER A 386 -29.71 -13.05 21.64
C SER A 386 -29.06 -11.66 21.58
N VAL A 387 -27.79 -11.56 21.96
CA VAL A 387 -27.02 -10.31 22.00
C VAL A 387 -25.61 -10.52 21.44
N PRO A 388 -24.94 -9.47 20.94
CA PRO A 388 -23.53 -9.56 20.59
C PRO A 388 -22.67 -9.97 21.81
N THR A 389 -21.81 -10.97 21.65
CA THR A 389 -21.01 -11.55 22.76
C THR A 389 -19.52 -11.29 22.65
N VAL A 390 -19.06 -10.66 21.55
CA VAL A 390 -17.64 -10.39 21.29
C VAL A 390 -17.33 -8.91 21.54
N GLY A 391 -16.16 -8.63 22.12
CA GLY A 391 -15.69 -7.26 22.31
C GLY A 391 -15.51 -6.53 20.97
N VAL A 392 -16.10 -5.34 20.85
CA VAL A 392 -16.12 -4.58 19.60
C VAL A 392 -15.01 -3.55 19.57
N THR A 393 -14.25 -3.53 18.48
CA THR A 393 -13.27 -2.50 18.18
C THR A 393 -13.89 -1.33 17.41
N TYR A 394 -13.16 -0.23 17.27
CA TYR A 394 -13.64 0.92 16.50
C TYR A 394 -13.13 0.90 15.05
N PHE A 395 -14.05 0.91 14.10
CA PHE A 395 -13.77 1.11 12.68
C PHE A 395 -14.93 1.83 11.98
N ALA A 396 -14.62 2.91 11.26
CA ALA A 396 -15.61 3.72 10.57
C ALA A 396 -14.99 4.43 9.35
N GLY A 397 -15.82 4.92 8.44
CA GLY A 397 -15.41 5.81 7.36
C GLY A 397 -16.60 6.22 6.49
N THR A 398 -16.66 7.49 6.11
CA THR A 398 -17.82 8.07 5.40
C THR A 398 -18.09 7.38 4.07
N PHE A 399 -17.04 7.13 3.28
CA PHE A 399 -17.16 6.56 1.93
C PHE A 399 -17.13 5.02 1.90
N VAL A 400 -17.07 4.38 3.07
CA VAL A 400 -17.10 2.93 3.17
C VAL A 400 -18.42 2.43 2.58
N ARG A 401 -18.34 1.43 1.69
CA ARG A 401 -19.49 0.90 0.92
C ARG A 401 -20.07 1.88 -0.12
N HIS A 402 -19.28 2.79 -0.67
CA HIS A 402 -19.74 3.67 -1.76
C HIS A 402 -20.36 2.83 -2.92
N PRO A 403 -21.61 3.11 -3.35
CA PRO A 403 -22.31 2.25 -4.32
C PRO A 403 -21.57 2.02 -5.63
N LEU A 404 -20.94 3.05 -6.21
CA LEU A 404 -20.09 2.91 -7.40
C LEU A 404 -18.92 1.94 -7.20
N ALA A 405 -18.21 2.02 -6.07
CA ALA A 405 -17.11 1.11 -5.76
C ALA A 405 -17.62 -0.32 -5.61
N LEU A 406 -18.79 -0.51 -4.98
CA LEU A 406 -19.42 -1.82 -4.85
C LEU A 406 -19.88 -2.40 -6.19
N ALA A 407 -20.43 -1.57 -7.08
CA ALA A 407 -20.85 -1.99 -8.41
C ALA A 407 -19.64 -2.45 -9.25
N ALA A 408 -18.55 -1.69 -9.23
CA ALA A 408 -17.30 -2.07 -9.88
C ALA A 408 -16.70 -3.35 -9.27
N SER A 409 -16.69 -3.46 -7.94
CA SER A 409 -16.18 -4.66 -7.25
C SER A 409 -17.00 -5.90 -7.54
N LYS A 410 -18.33 -5.80 -7.53
CA LYS A 410 -19.21 -6.91 -7.90
C LYS A 410 -18.92 -7.38 -9.32
N ALA A 411 -18.90 -6.45 -10.28
CA ALA A 411 -18.64 -6.77 -11.68
C ALA A 411 -17.24 -7.41 -11.88
N ALA A 412 -16.21 -6.90 -11.21
CA ALA A 412 -14.87 -7.49 -11.23
C ALA A 412 -14.85 -8.93 -10.69
N LEU A 413 -15.45 -9.16 -9.52
CA LEU A 413 -15.47 -10.47 -8.88
C LEU A 413 -16.32 -11.48 -9.65
N GLU A 414 -17.48 -11.07 -10.19
CA GLU A 414 -18.32 -11.93 -11.02
C GLU A 414 -17.61 -12.33 -12.31
N HIS A 415 -16.93 -11.39 -12.95
CA HIS A 415 -16.14 -11.66 -14.16
C HIS A 415 -15.03 -12.69 -13.88
N LEU A 416 -14.26 -12.49 -12.80
CA LEU A 416 -13.21 -13.42 -12.39
C LEU A 416 -13.77 -14.81 -12.04
N LYS A 417 -14.88 -14.86 -11.31
CA LYS A 417 -15.57 -16.10 -10.95
C LYS A 417 -16.02 -16.88 -12.19
N GLN A 418 -16.61 -16.20 -13.17
CA GLN A 418 -17.08 -16.81 -14.41
C GLN A 418 -15.94 -17.36 -15.26
N ASP A 419 -14.79 -16.69 -15.24
CA ASP A 419 -13.63 -17.09 -16.01
C ASP A 419 -12.90 -18.32 -15.42
N ASP A 420 -12.99 -18.54 -14.10
CA ASP A 420 -12.42 -19.70 -13.40
C ASP A 420 -10.89 -19.81 -13.60
N ASN A 421 -10.17 -18.78 -13.18
CA ASN A 421 -8.71 -18.70 -13.20
C ASN A 421 -8.05 -18.81 -14.59
N LYS A 422 -8.78 -18.76 -15.71
CA LYS A 422 -8.19 -18.89 -17.06
C LYS A 422 -7.38 -17.64 -17.42
N LEU A 423 -7.90 -16.45 -17.14
CA LEU A 423 -7.25 -15.15 -17.34
C LEU A 423 -5.96 -15.08 -16.52
N GLN A 424 -5.99 -15.39 -15.23
CA GLN A 424 -4.80 -15.40 -14.39
C GLN A 424 -3.74 -16.38 -14.94
N ARG A 425 -4.14 -17.62 -15.31
CA ARG A 425 -3.23 -18.60 -15.89
C ARG A 425 -2.58 -18.10 -17.19
N GLN A 426 -3.34 -17.54 -18.11
CA GLN A 426 -2.81 -16.99 -19.36
C GLN A 426 -1.86 -15.81 -19.11
N LEU A 427 -2.24 -14.89 -18.21
CA LEU A 427 -1.37 -13.77 -17.83
C LEU A 427 -0.06 -14.23 -17.23
N ASN A 428 -0.09 -15.24 -16.35
CA ASN A 428 1.10 -15.80 -15.73
C ASN A 428 2.06 -16.38 -16.78
N LEU A 429 1.53 -17.12 -17.76
CA LEU A 429 2.34 -17.69 -18.86
C LEU A 429 2.96 -16.59 -19.73
N HIS A 430 2.19 -15.57 -20.12
CA HIS A 430 2.70 -14.48 -20.95
C HIS A 430 3.77 -13.65 -20.21
N THR A 431 3.55 -13.35 -18.93
CA THR A 431 4.53 -12.62 -18.12
C THR A 431 5.82 -13.40 -17.95
N ALA A 432 5.74 -14.72 -17.65
CA ALA A 432 6.91 -15.57 -17.53
C ALA A 432 7.72 -15.63 -18.83
N ALA A 433 7.05 -15.92 -19.96
CA ALA A 433 7.71 -15.98 -21.26
C ALA A 433 8.40 -14.66 -21.64
N MET A 434 7.77 -13.51 -21.38
CA MET A 434 8.39 -12.21 -21.61
C MET A 434 9.59 -11.97 -20.69
N ALA A 435 9.46 -12.28 -19.40
CA ALA A 435 10.51 -12.09 -18.41
C ALA A 435 11.75 -12.96 -18.73
N ASP A 436 11.54 -14.21 -19.12
CA ASP A 436 12.59 -15.14 -19.52
C ASP A 436 13.33 -14.65 -20.77
N GLU A 437 12.60 -14.22 -21.81
CA GLU A 437 13.20 -13.71 -23.04
C GLU A 437 14.04 -12.46 -22.79
N LEU A 438 13.52 -11.50 -22.02
CA LEU A 438 14.23 -10.26 -21.71
C LEU A 438 15.47 -10.54 -20.85
N THR A 439 15.36 -11.44 -19.86
CA THR A 439 16.50 -11.84 -19.03
C THR A 439 17.57 -12.54 -19.85
N ALA A 440 17.20 -13.42 -20.77
CA ALA A 440 18.12 -14.08 -21.70
C ALA A 440 18.83 -13.05 -22.59
N PHE A 441 18.10 -12.09 -23.15
CA PHE A 441 18.68 -11.01 -23.95
C PHE A 441 19.66 -10.15 -23.15
N CYS A 442 19.31 -9.75 -21.92
CA CYS A 442 20.22 -8.99 -21.05
C CYS A 442 21.53 -9.75 -20.82
N ARG A 443 21.45 -11.05 -20.58
CA ARG A 443 22.64 -11.91 -20.44
C ARG A 443 23.47 -11.94 -21.72
N GLU A 444 22.84 -12.09 -22.88
CA GLU A 444 23.50 -12.12 -24.19
C GLU A 444 24.29 -10.84 -24.47
N VAL A 445 23.72 -9.67 -24.16
CA VAL A 445 24.38 -8.37 -24.40
C VAL A 445 25.28 -7.91 -23.24
N GLY A 446 25.41 -8.71 -22.18
CA GLY A 446 26.19 -8.38 -20.99
C GLY A 446 25.61 -7.25 -20.13
N ALA A 447 24.29 -7.01 -20.21
CA ALA A 447 23.62 -6.06 -19.34
C ALA A 447 23.35 -6.70 -17.97
N PRO A 448 23.70 -6.04 -16.84
CA PRO A 448 23.52 -6.56 -15.48
C PRO A 448 22.07 -6.38 -14.99
N ILE A 449 21.12 -6.87 -15.78
CA ILE A 449 19.68 -6.68 -15.58
C ILE A 449 18.98 -8.01 -15.70
N GLU A 450 18.00 -8.25 -14.84
CA GLU A 450 17.08 -9.37 -14.95
C GLU A 450 15.65 -8.88 -14.78
N ILE A 451 14.72 -9.59 -15.42
CA ILE A 451 13.30 -9.37 -15.21
C ILE A 451 12.80 -10.43 -14.23
N ARG A 452 12.54 -10.03 -13.00
CA ARG A 452 11.99 -10.91 -11.95
C ARG A 452 10.47 -10.79 -11.91
N HIS A 453 9.76 -11.88 -11.65
CA HIS A 453 8.31 -11.88 -11.72
C HIS A 453 7.66 -12.87 -10.73
N PHE A 454 6.40 -12.60 -10.40
CA PHE A 454 5.48 -13.50 -9.70
C PHE A 454 4.09 -13.29 -10.30
N SER A 455 3.51 -14.37 -10.82
CA SER A 455 2.26 -14.26 -11.58
C SER A 455 2.42 -13.20 -12.70
N SER A 456 1.51 -12.24 -12.76
CA SER A 456 1.47 -11.16 -13.75
C SER A 456 2.21 -9.90 -13.31
N LEU A 457 2.76 -9.86 -12.09
CA LEU A 457 3.67 -8.81 -11.64
C LEU A 457 5.10 -9.13 -12.11
N TRP A 458 5.77 -8.16 -12.71
CA TRP A 458 7.18 -8.25 -13.07
C TRP A 458 7.93 -6.98 -12.70
N ARG A 459 9.25 -7.05 -12.55
CA ARG A 459 10.08 -5.91 -12.15
C ARG A 459 11.47 -6.03 -12.77
N VAL A 460 12.02 -4.87 -13.13
CA VAL A 460 13.45 -4.74 -13.48
C VAL A 460 14.28 -4.84 -12.20
N SER A 461 15.16 -5.84 -12.17
CA SER A 461 16.14 -6.05 -11.10
C SER A 461 17.55 -5.81 -11.62
N TRP A 462 18.34 -5.11 -10.82
CA TRP A 462 19.71 -4.75 -11.13
C TRP A 462 20.65 -5.72 -10.42
N LEU A 463 21.61 -6.31 -11.16
CA LEU A 463 22.61 -7.22 -10.61
C LEU A 463 23.81 -6.48 -10.02
N GLU A 464 24.03 -5.24 -10.45
CA GLU A 464 25.06 -4.33 -9.92
C GLU A 464 24.53 -2.90 -9.86
N ASP A 465 25.12 -2.07 -9.00
CA ASP A 465 24.76 -0.66 -8.89
C ASP A 465 25.38 0.13 -10.06
N HIS A 466 24.54 0.73 -10.91
CA HIS A 466 24.99 1.63 -11.97
C HIS A 466 24.47 3.06 -11.76
N PRO A 467 25.33 4.11 -11.83
CA PRO A 467 24.95 5.48 -11.48
C PRO A 467 23.76 6.05 -12.27
N LEU A 468 23.53 5.60 -13.49
CA LEU A 468 22.41 6.07 -14.34
C LEU A 468 21.38 4.96 -14.65
N GLN A 469 21.30 3.90 -13.83
CA GLN A 469 20.39 2.78 -14.10
C GLN A 469 18.92 3.20 -14.21
N ASP A 470 18.50 4.21 -13.42
CA ASP A 470 17.12 4.72 -13.46
C ASP A 470 16.77 5.39 -14.81
N LEU A 471 17.77 5.74 -15.64
CA LEU A 471 17.52 6.29 -16.97
C LEU A 471 16.76 5.31 -17.86
N LEU A 472 16.84 3.99 -17.59
CA LEU A 472 16.06 2.97 -18.28
C LEU A 472 14.56 3.29 -18.27
N PHE A 473 14.01 3.77 -17.14
CA PHE A 473 12.57 4.05 -17.03
C PHE A 473 12.14 5.20 -17.94
N ALA A 474 12.92 6.28 -17.99
CA ALA A 474 12.69 7.36 -18.95
C ALA A 474 12.90 6.90 -20.40
N MET A 475 13.89 6.03 -20.64
CA MET A 475 14.15 5.46 -21.97
C MET A 475 13.00 4.59 -22.47
N MET A 476 12.39 3.77 -21.61
CA MET A 476 11.21 2.97 -21.95
C MET A 476 10.02 3.89 -22.29
N ARG A 477 9.78 4.93 -21.48
CA ARG A 477 8.75 5.94 -21.77
C ARG A 477 9.01 6.66 -23.10
N SER A 478 10.27 7.00 -23.39
CA SER A 478 10.66 7.63 -24.66
C SER A 478 10.37 6.77 -25.89
N ARG A 479 10.20 5.46 -25.69
CA ARG A 479 9.86 4.45 -26.71
C ARG A 479 8.40 3.99 -26.63
N GLY A 480 7.54 4.71 -25.91
CA GLY A 480 6.11 4.41 -25.86
C GLY A 480 5.73 3.27 -24.91
N VAL A 481 6.54 2.96 -23.89
CA VAL A 481 6.17 2.02 -22.83
C VAL A 481 6.18 2.72 -21.49
N HIS A 482 5.01 2.84 -20.87
CA HIS A 482 4.87 3.52 -19.59
C HIS A 482 5.26 2.61 -18.43
N ILE A 483 6.44 2.88 -17.87
CA ILE A 483 6.94 2.34 -16.60
C ILE A 483 7.39 3.47 -15.69
N LEU A 484 7.39 3.23 -14.38
CA LEU A 484 7.80 4.21 -13.37
C LEU A 484 9.03 3.74 -12.60
N ASP A 485 9.88 4.71 -12.27
CA ASP A 485 11.18 4.53 -11.66
C ASP A 485 11.14 3.66 -10.40
N ASN A 486 11.76 2.49 -10.51
CA ASN A 486 11.84 1.45 -9.49
C ASN A 486 10.51 0.79 -9.08
N PHE A 487 9.37 1.10 -9.70
CA PHE A 487 8.09 0.44 -9.41
C PHE A 487 7.97 -0.93 -10.10
N PRO A 488 7.20 -1.88 -9.53
CA PRO A 488 6.83 -3.09 -10.24
C PRO A 488 5.89 -2.73 -11.40
N CYS A 489 5.93 -3.56 -12.42
CA CYS A 489 5.05 -3.54 -13.56
C CYS A 489 4.10 -4.75 -13.52
N PHE A 490 3.04 -4.70 -14.30
CA PHE A 490 1.95 -5.66 -14.27
C PHE A 490 1.45 -5.92 -15.68
N MET A 491 1.21 -7.17 -16.03
CA MET A 491 0.39 -7.53 -17.18
C MET A 491 -1.09 -7.52 -16.81
N THR A 492 -1.92 -7.24 -17.80
CA THR A 492 -3.38 -7.16 -17.70
C THR A 492 -4.02 -7.94 -18.82
N THR A 493 -5.29 -8.31 -18.68
CA THR A 493 -6.02 -9.07 -19.70
C THR A 493 -6.19 -8.31 -21.01
N ALA A 494 -5.95 -6.99 -21.01
CA ALA A 494 -5.98 -6.15 -22.20
C ALA A 494 -4.65 -6.10 -22.97
N HIS A 495 -3.56 -6.69 -22.44
CA HIS A 495 -2.29 -6.75 -23.16
C HIS A 495 -2.35 -7.81 -24.26
N SER A 496 -2.24 -7.36 -25.51
CA SER A 496 -2.12 -8.23 -26.68
C SER A 496 -0.69 -8.78 -26.85
N GLN A 497 -0.51 -9.75 -27.76
CA GLN A 497 0.83 -10.20 -28.15
C GLN A 497 1.63 -9.08 -28.84
N GLU A 498 0.97 -8.16 -29.54
CA GLU A 498 1.60 -6.97 -30.12
C GLU A 498 2.13 -6.05 -29.01
N ASP A 499 1.36 -5.86 -27.93
CA ASP A 499 1.78 -5.05 -26.79
C ASP A 499 3.03 -5.61 -26.13
N ILE A 500 3.05 -6.94 -25.92
CA ILE A 500 4.21 -7.65 -25.38
C ILE A 500 5.40 -7.49 -26.33
N ALA A 501 5.19 -7.58 -27.65
CA ALA A 501 6.25 -7.33 -28.62
C ALA A 501 6.78 -5.88 -28.56
N THR A 502 5.91 -4.88 -28.41
CA THR A 502 6.31 -3.48 -28.20
C THR A 502 7.14 -3.31 -26.93
N ILE A 503 6.73 -3.93 -25.81
CA ILE A 503 7.48 -3.89 -24.55
C ILE A 503 8.88 -4.46 -24.75
N LYS A 504 8.97 -5.64 -25.39
CA LYS A 504 10.25 -6.29 -25.66
C LYS A 504 11.14 -5.45 -26.58
N SER A 505 10.57 -4.90 -27.64
CA SER A 505 11.31 -4.06 -28.60
C SER A 505 11.75 -2.72 -28.01
N ALA A 506 11.04 -2.18 -27.02
CA ALA A 506 11.45 -0.95 -26.35
C ALA A 506 12.60 -1.20 -25.35
N PHE A 507 12.64 -2.41 -24.79
CA PHE A 507 13.63 -2.82 -23.79
C PHE A 507 14.97 -3.20 -24.42
N LYS A 508 14.94 -3.94 -25.55
CA LYS A 508 16.10 -4.23 -26.39
C LYS A 508 16.61 -2.96 -27.07
#